data_AF-A0A5B7UPX1-F1
#
_entry.id   AF-A0A5B7UPX1-F1
#
_cell.length_a   1.000
_cell.length_b   1.000
_cell.length_c   1.000
_cell.angle_alpha   90.00
_cell.angle_beta   90.00
_cell.angle_gamma   90.00
#
_symmetry.space_group_name_H-M   'P 1'
#
loop_
_entity.id
_entity.type
_entity.pdbx_description
1 polymer ?
#
loop_
_entity_poly.entity_id
_entity_poly.type
_entity_poly.pdbx_seq_one_letter_code
_entity_poly.pdbx_strand_id
1 'polypeptide(L)'
;MEANGLHYAFWKPTLKAPGALRPVRHPVVSQMVLWTGPRRGSDPRRGRVRSPVLAAAAVLLFVPAVAACGDDSGDEGGSPPPQPSVETTSKAGDADEPADPAAAEKEVRANWQKFFDPAVSLKDKEAVLENGAEMRQVLQSFSGDERGRQVRARVAKVEFTSAKDADVTYALTLKGATALPSASGTAVDQDGTWKVSVKTLCALVQLSGNKSPGPGC
;
A
#
# COMPACT_ATOMS: atom_id res chain seq x y z
N MET A 1 -56.33 16.39 -11.64
CA MET A 1 -56.08 16.28 -13.08
C MET A 1 -54.89 17.15 -13.43
N GLU A 2 -53.76 16.54 -13.80
CA GLU A 2 -52.82 16.96 -14.86
C GLU A 2 -51.50 16.22 -14.64
N ALA A 3 -51.41 15.04 -15.25
CA ALA A 3 -50.17 14.30 -15.40
C ALA A 3 -49.55 14.71 -16.74
N ASN A 4 -48.47 15.47 -16.69
CA ASN A 4 -47.68 15.81 -17.89
C ASN A 4 -46.83 14.60 -18.27
N GLY A 5 -47.35 13.82 -19.21
CA GLY A 5 -46.60 12.79 -19.91
C GLY A 5 -45.59 13.42 -20.87
N LEU A 6 -44.32 13.04 -20.72
CA LEU A 6 -43.32 13.25 -21.76
C LEU A 6 -42.92 11.90 -22.35
N HIS A 7 -43.31 11.78 -23.62
CA HIS A 7 -43.09 10.70 -24.54
C HIS A 7 -41.62 10.64 -24.99
N TYR A 8 -41.04 9.45 -24.83
CA TYR A 8 -40.02 8.76 -25.64
C TYR A 8 -38.75 9.48 -26.14
N ALA A 9 -37.59 8.88 -25.83
CA ALA A 9 -36.59 8.53 -26.85
C ALA A 9 -35.70 7.38 -26.35
N PHE A 10 -36.16 6.16 -26.60
CA PHE A 10 -35.41 4.92 -26.40
C PHE A 10 -34.42 4.76 -27.55
N TRP A 11 -33.18 5.21 -27.35
CA TRP A 11 -32.13 5.03 -28.34
C TRP A 11 -31.55 3.62 -28.22
N LYS A 12 -31.99 2.73 -29.13
CA LYS A 12 -31.34 1.45 -29.42
C LYS A 12 -30.27 1.66 -30.50
N PRO A 13 -28.97 1.64 -30.19
CA PRO A 13 -27.96 1.44 -31.23
C PRO A 13 -27.89 -0.04 -31.58
N THR A 14 -28.22 -0.33 -32.83
CA THR A 14 -28.16 -1.62 -33.50
C THR A 14 -26.73 -2.19 -33.50
N LEU A 15 -26.57 -3.41 -33.00
CA LEU A 15 -25.38 -4.24 -33.14
C LEU A 15 -25.06 -4.48 -34.63
N LYS A 16 -23.96 -3.90 -35.11
CA LYS A 16 -23.33 -4.27 -36.40
C LYS A 16 -22.18 -5.23 -36.10
N ALA A 17 -22.38 -6.51 -36.41
CA ALA A 17 -21.34 -7.53 -36.36
C ALA A 17 -20.34 -7.33 -37.53
N PRO A 18 -19.01 -7.25 -37.26
CA PRO A 18 -18.01 -7.47 -38.28
C PRO A 18 -17.79 -8.97 -38.49
N GLY A 19 -17.81 -9.37 -39.76
CA GLY A 19 -17.73 -10.74 -40.23
C GLY A 19 -16.48 -11.50 -39.77
N ALA A 20 -16.68 -12.82 -39.65
CA ALA A 20 -15.64 -13.80 -39.41
C ALA A 20 -14.59 -13.77 -40.53
N LEU A 21 -13.37 -13.33 -40.21
CA LEU A 21 -12.19 -13.67 -40.99
C LEU A 21 -11.73 -15.07 -40.59
N ARG A 22 -11.57 -15.91 -41.62
CA ARG A 22 -11.14 -17.31 -41.55
C ARG A 22 -9.73 -17.42 -40.97
N PRO A 23 -9.47 -18.30 -40.00
CA PRO A 23 -8.09 -18.71 -39.72
C PRO A 23 -7.63 -19.69 -40.80
N VAL A 24 -6.64 -19.28 -41.58
CA VAL A 24 -5.80 -20.17 -42.39
C VAL A 24 -5.02 -21.05 -41.41
N ARG A 25 -5.45 -22.31 -41.26
CA ARG A 25 -4.69 -23.32 -40.52
C ARG A 25 -3.48 -23.72 -41.36
N HIS A 26 -2.31 -23.28 -40.93
CA HIS A 26 -1.03 -23.81 -41.37
C HIS A 26 -0.86 -25.29 -40.95
N PRO A 27 -0.05 -26.07 -41.69
CA PRO A 27 0.08 -27.50 -41.53
C PRO A 27 0.72 -27.92 -40.20
N VAL A 28 0.21 -29.03 -39.69
CA VAL A 28 0.72 -29.82 -38.56
C VAL A 28 2.14 -30.27 -38.88
N VAL A 29 3.14 -29.73 -38.17
CA VAL A 29 4.42 -30.41 -37.99
C VAL A 29 4.40 -31.06 -36.62
N SER A 30 4.04 -32.34 -36.65
CA SER A 30 4.30 -33.30 -35.60
C SER A 30 5.81 -33.49 -35.52
N GLN A 31 6.45 -33.00 -34.46
CA GLN A 31 7.77 -33.50 -34.06
C GLN A 31 7.64 -34.16 -32.70
N MET A 32 7.54 -35.48 -32.80
CA MET A 32 7.79 -36.45 -31.75
C MET A 32 9.22 -36.26 -31.25
N VAL A 33 9.40 -35.69 -30.06
CA VAL A 33 10.66 -35.85 -29.33
C VAL A 33 10.51 -37.09 -28.46
N LEU A 34 11.20 -38.13 -28.92
CA LEU A 34 11.25 -39.47 -28.37
C LEU A 34 11.55 -39.47 -26.87
N TRP A 35 10.58 -39.98 -26.12
CA TRP A 35 10.78 -40.43 -24.75
C TRP A 35 11.43 -41.81 -24.80
N THR A 36 12.71 -41.90 -24.43
CA THR A 36 13.38 -43.16 -24.10
C THR A 36 14.13 -42.96 -22.77
N GLY A 37 13.58 -43.53 -21.69
CA GLY A 37 14.28 -43.69 -20.40
C GLY A 37 15.35 -44.80 -20.50
N PRO A 38 15.60 -45.59 -19.44
CA PRO A 38 15.66 -45.31 -18.01
C PRO A 38 17.08 -45.65 -17.45
N ARG A 39 17.50 -45.08 -16.30
CA ARG A 39 18.53 -45.73 -15.46
C ARG A 39 18.23 -45.60 -13.97
N ARG A 40 17.79 -46.74 -13.46
CA ARG A 40 17.86 -47.27 -12.10
C ARG A 40 19.28 -47.10 -11.53
N GLY A 41 19.37 -46.58 -10.30
CA GLY A 41 20.58 -46.58 -9.48
C GLY A 41 20.20 -46.39 -8.02
N SER A 42 20.05 -47.50 -7.31
CA SER A 42 19.94 -47.58 -5.85
C SER A 42 21.32 -47.39 -5.23
N ASP A 43 21.44 -46.63 -4.13
CA ASP A 43 21.78 -47.15 -2.80
C ASP A 43 21.81 -46.01 -1.75
N PRO A 44 21.49 -46.30 -0.49
CA PRO A 44 21.49 -45.36 0.63
C PRO A 44 22.87 -45.34 1.31
N ARG A 45 23.22 -44.30 2.08
CA ARG A 45 23.91 -44.38 3.37
C ARG A 45 24.24 -42.99 3.93
N ARG A 46 23.78 -42.79 5.17
CA ARG A 46 24.50 -42.23 6.32
C ARG A 46 25.13 -40.84 6.17
N GLY A 47 24.42 -39.87 6.75
CA GLY A 47 24.99 -38.63 7.27
C GLY A 47 24.22 -38.18 8.51
N ARG A 48 24.37 -38.93 9.61
CA ARG A 48 23.97 -38.50 10.94
C ARG A 48 24.81 -37.28 11.32
N VAL A 49 24.18 -36.13 11.55
CA VAL A 49 24.75 -35.10 12.42
C VAL A 49 23.67 -34.69 13.41
N ARG A 50 23.86 -35.19 14.64
CA ARG A 50 23.21 -34.71 15.85
C ARG A 50 23.80 -33.35 16.16
N SER A 51 22.99 -32.38 16.57
CA SER A 51 23.42 -31.32 17.49
C SER A 51 22.21 -30.67 18.17
N PRO A 52 22.40 -30.12 19.38
CA PRO A 52 21.58 -30.49 20.53
C PRO A 52 20.57 -29.42 20.99
N VAL A 53 19.56 -29.92 21.69
CA VAL A 53 18.71 -29.19 22.64
C VAL A 53 19.58 -28.51 23.69
N LEU A 54 19.37 -27.22 23.91
CA LEU A 54 19.61 -26.58 25.21
C LEU A 54 18.39 -25.73 25.55
N ALA A 55 17.63 -26.25 26.51
CA ALA A 55 16.61 -25.53 27.25
C ALA A 55 17.28 -24.60 28.26
N ALA A 56 16.75 -23.39 28.42
CA ALA A 56 16.92 -22.61 29.65
C ALA A 56 15.63 -21.82 29.87
N ALA A 57 14.83 -22.33 30.81
CA ALA A 57 13.71 -21.63 31.39
C ALA A 57 14.23 -20.52 32.33
N ALA A 58 13.58 -19.36 32.31
CA ALA A 58 13.60 -18.43 33.42
C ALA A 58 12.22 -17.76 33.52
N VAL A 59 11.40 -18.33 34.39
CA VAL A 59 10.18 -17.74 34.92
C VAL A 59 10.59 -16.61 35.88
N LEU A 60 10.11 -15.39 35.65
CA LEU A 60 10.07 -14.37 36.68
C LEU A 60 8.63 -13.88 36.84
N LEU A 61 7.98 -14.54 37.80
CA LEU A 61 6.79 -14.06 38.49
C LEU A 61 7.18 -12.87 39.37
N PHE A 62 6.46 -11.75 39.25
CA PHE A 62 6.37 -10.78 40.34
C PHE A 62 4.89 -10.49 40.67
N VAL A 63 4.46 -11.27 41.66
CA VAL A 63 3.53 -11.04 42.79
C VAL A 63 2.64 -9.77 42.77
N PRO A 64 1.31 -9.93 43.03
CA PRO A 64 0.37 -8.84 43.30
C PRO A 64 0.41 -8.41 44.78
N ALA A 65 0.26 -7.11 45.05
CA ALA A 65 0.00 -6.59 46.39
C ALA A 65 -1.40 -5.96 46.45
N VAL A 66 -2.12 -6.32 47.51
CA VAL A 66 -3.52 -6.02 47.83
C VAL A 66 -3.63 -4.88 48.85
N ALA A 67 -4.85 -4.34 49.00
CA ALA A 67 -5.38 -3.54 50.11
C ALA A 67 -4.95 -2.06 50.14
N ALA A 68 -5.74 -1.08 50.59
CA ALA A 68 -6.99 -1.10 51.34
C ALA A 68 -7.80 0.18 51.07
N CYS A 69 -9.10 0.07 51.30
CA CYS A 69 -10.08 1.15 51.39
C CYS A 69 -9.70 2.18 52.47
N GLY A 70 -9.99 3.45 52.22
CA GLY A 70 -10.08 4.50 53.24
C GLY A 70 -11.30 5.35 52.94
N ASP A 71 -12.41 5.05 53.62
CA ASP A 71 -13.58 5.90 53.76
C ASP A 71 -13.41 6.65 55.10
N ASP A 72 -13.48 7.98 55.07
CA ASP A 72 -13.77 8.77 56.26
C ASP A 72 -14.60 10.00 55.86
N SER A 73 -15.65 10.19 56.64
CA SER A 73 -16.71 11.17 56.46
C SER A 73 -16.36 12.46 57.20
N GLY A 74 -16.61 13.63 56.61
CA GLY A 74 -16.84 14.83 57.41
C GLY A 74 -16.39 16.17 56.83
N ASP A 75 -17.36 17.07 56.88
CA ASP A 75 -17.25 18.51 57.13
C ASP A 75 -17.20 19.54 55.99
N GLU A 76 -18.09 20.50 56.21
CA GLU A 76 -18.55 21.57 55.36
C GLU A 76 -17.58 22.76 55.36
N GLY A 77 -17.59 23.51 54.25
CA GLY A 77 -17.27 24.93 54.26
C GLY A 77 -15.86 25.32 53.79
N GLY A 78 -15.79 25.90 52.58
CA GLY A 78 -14.73 26.85 52.26
C GLY A 78 -14.12 26.71 50.86
N SER A 79 -14.60 27.57 49.94
CA SER A 79 -13.98 27.99 48.67
C SER A 79 -13.76 26.92 47.58
N PRO A 80 -14.16 27.18 46.31
CA PRO A 80 -13.87 26.26 45.22
C PRO A 80 -12.35 26.15 45.00
N PRO A 81 -11.78 24.93 44.87
CA PRO A 81 -10.36 24.75 44.60
C PRO A 81 -10.05 25.21 43.17
N PRO A 82 -8.81 25.64 42.88
CA PRO A 82 -8.40 25.91 41.51
C PRO A 82 -8.59 24.63 40.69
N GLN A 83 -9.35 24.77 39.61
CA GLN A 83 -9.58 23.74 38.61
C GLN A 83 -8.22 23.17 38.17
N PRO A 84 -7.99 21.84 38.20
CA PRO A 84 -6.79 21.28 37.60
C PRO A 84 -6.82 21.64 36.12
N SER A 85 -5.87 22.47 35.70
CA SER A 85 -5.54 22.61 34.30
C SER A 85 -5.16 21.21 33.85
N VAL A 86 -5.95 20.66 32.93
CA VAL A 86 -5.63 19.39 32.28
C VAL A 86 -4.36 19.66 31.51
N GLU A 87 -3.20 19.40 32.12
CA GLU A 87 -1.96 19.30 31.38
C GLU A 87 -2.22 18.19 30.37
N THR A 88 -2.43 18.61 29.13
CA THR A 88 -2.47 17.71 28.00
C THR A 88 -1.10 17.09 28.01
N THR A 89 -1.01 15.84 28.45
CA THR A 89 0.22 15.07 28.35
C THR A 89 0.49 14.98 26.85
N SER A 90 1.29 15.92 26.36
CA SER A 90 1.91 15.79 25.06
C SER A 90 2.81 14.60 25.24
N LYS A 91 2.34 13.45 24.75
CA LYS A 91 3.20 12.30 24.49
C LYS A 91 4.42 12.92 23.81
N ALA A 92 5.58 12.88 24.48
CA ALA A 92 6.81 13.37 23.91
C ALA A 92 6.93 12.65 22.57
N GLY A 93 6.65 13.38 21.48
CA GLY A 93 6.84 12.89 20.14
C GLY A 93 8.30 12.52 20.06
N ASP A 94 8.59 11.33 19.55
CA ASP A 94 9.94 11.01 19.11
C ASP A 94 10.45 12.21 18.31
N ALA A 95 11.61 12.76 18.68
CA ALA A 95 12.13 14.04 18.14
C ALA A 95 12.40 14.01 16.62
N ASP A 96 12.04 12.91 15.98
CA ASP A 96 12.13 12.61 14.56
C ASP A 96 10.74 12.53 13.89
N GLU A 97 9.61 12.98 14.47
CA GLU A 97 8.32 13.06 13.76
C GLU A 97 8.06 14.46 13.14
N PRO A 98 7.12 14.59 12.17
CA PRO A 98 6.71 15.89 11.65
C PRO A 98 6.08 16.77 12.73
N ALA A 99 6.09 18.09 12.55
CA ALA A 99 5.52 19.02 13.54
C ALA A 99 4.02 18.81 13.81
N ASP A 100 3.28 18.33 12.80
CA ASP A 100 1.89 17.87 12.94
C ASP A 100 1.75 16.49 12.26
N PRO A 101 1.99 15.39 12.99
CA PRO A 101 1.94 14.05 12.42
C PRO A 101 0.55 13.66 11.90
N ALA A 102 -0.52 14.16 12.52
CA ALA A 102 -1.88 13.83 12.13
C ALA A 102 -2.27 14.49 10.80
N ALA A 103 -1.89 15.77 10.61
CA ALA A 103 -2.06 16.45 9.33
C ALA A 103 -1.19 15.82 8.24
N ALA A 104 0.07 15.51 8.55
CA ALA A 104 0.98 14.82 7.65
C ALA A 104 0.43 13.45 7.20
N GLU A 105 -0.08 12.64 8.13
CA GLU A 105 -0.62 11.31 7.82
C GLU A 105 -1.82 11.43 6.88
N LYS A 106 -2.71 12.38 7.15
CA LYS A 106 -3.87 12.66 6.30
C LYS A 106 -3.43 13.06 4.89
N GLU A 107 -2.42 13.92 4.76
CA GLU A 107 -1.88 14.34 3.48
C GLU A 107 -1.25 13.17 2.72
N VAL A 108 -0.38 12.39 3.36
CA VAL A 108 0.22 11.17 2.79
C VAL A 108 -0.88 10.28 2.21
N ARG A 109 -1.92 9.98 2.98
CA ARG A 109 -3.02 9.11 2.55
C ARG A 109 -3.77 9.67 1.33
N ALA A 110 -4.04 10.97 1.31
CA ALA A 110 -4.73 11.64 0.21
C ALA A 110 -3.89 11.67 -1.07
N ASN A 111 -2.63 12.09 -0.96
CA ASN A 111 -1.71 12.21 -2.08
C ASN A 111 -1.33 10.84 -2.65
N TRP A 112 -1.21 9.81 -1.81
CA TRP A 112 -1.02 8.43 -2.25
C TRP A 112 -2.21 7.93 -3.09
N GLN A 113 -3.44 8.15 -2.62
CA GLN A 113 -4.64 7.78 -3.39
C GLN A 113 -4.72 8.55 -4.71
N LYS A 114 -4.43 9.86 -4.70
CA LYS A 114 -4.40 10.72 -5.88
C LYS A 114 -3.37 10.23 -6.92
N PHE A 115 -2.18 9.83 -6.47
CA PHE A 115 -1.13 9.31 -7.36
C PHE A 115 -1.58 8.05 -8.12
N PHE A 116 -2.23 7.13 -7.41
CA PHE A 116 -2.68 5.86 -8.00
C PHE A 116 -4.05 5.94 -8.69
N ASP A 117 -4.85 6.98 -8.50
CA ASP A 117 -6.15 7.06 -9.16
C ASP A 117 -5.99 7.20 -10.69
N PRO A 118 -6.60 6.30 -11.50
CA PRO A 118 -6.51 6.37 -12.95
C PRO A 118 -7.29 7.55 -13.57
N ALA A 119 -8.17 8.21 -12.81
CA ALA A 119 -8.88 9.40 -13.25
C ALA A 119 -8.07 10.70 -13.09
N VAL A 120 -6.97 10.66 -12.32
CA VAL A 120 -6.13 11.83 -12.06
C VAL A 120 -5.17 12.05 -13.24
N SER A 121 -5.04 13.30 -13.68
CA SER A 121 -4.17 13.66 -14.81
C SER A 121 -2.69 13.42 -14.50
N LEU A 122 -1.84 13.19 -15.51
CA LEU A 122 -0.40 13.05 -15.30
C LEU A 122 0.20 14.24 -14.55
N LYS A 123 -0.20 15.46 -14.92
CA LYS A 123 0.28 16.69 -14.26
C LYS A 123 -0.08 16.73 -12.77
N ASP A 124 -1.28 16.28 -12.41
CA ASP A 124 -1.70 16.22 -11.01
C ASP A 124 -0.99 15.12 -10.23
N LYS A 125 -0.59 14.03 -10.90
CA LYS A 125 0.24 12.97 -10.31
C LYS A 125 1.67 13.43 -10.08
N GLU A 126 2.24 14.22 -11.00
CA GLU A 126 3.57 14.82 -10.82
C GLU A 126 3.62 15.73 -9.59
N ALA A 127 2.55 16.48 -9.30
CA ALA A 127 2.49 17.35 -8.13
C ALA A 127 2.58 16.59 -6.80
N VAL A 128 2.20 15.32 -6.78
CA VAL A 128 2.23 14.44 -5.59
C VAL A 128 3.31 13.36 -5.65
N LEU A 129 4.23 13.49 -6.60
CA LEU A 129 5.40 12.63 -6.77
C LEU A 129 6.65 13.44 -6.47
N GLU A 130 7.55 12.88 -5.66
CA GLU A 130 8.88 13.42 -5.43
C GLU A 130 9.59 13.65 -6.76
N ASN A 131 10.16 14.84 -6.96
CA ASN A 131 10.79 15.25 -8.21
C ASN A 131 9.91 15.01 -9.45
N GLY A 132 8.58 15.14 -9.32
CA GLY A 132 7.63 14.68 -10.33
C GLY A 132 7.84 15.24 -11.75
N ALA A 133 8.33 16.48 -11.87
CA ALA A 133 8.66 17.07 -13.17
C ALA A 133 9.81 16.35 -13.88
N GLU A 134 10.81 15.90 -13.14
CA GLU A 134 11.97 15.14 -13.63
C GLU A 134 11.56 13.70 -13.94
N MET A 135 10.63 13.15 -13.16
CA MET A 135 10.11 11.79 -13.32
C MET A 135 9.03 11.63 -14.39
N ARG A 136 8.71 12.69 -15.16
CA ARG A 136 7.58 12.69 -16.11
C ARG A 136 7.60 11.53 -17.11
N GLN A 137 8.78 11.19 -17.65
CA GLN A 137 8.90 10.08 -18.61
C GLN A 137 8.60 8.72 -17.96
N VAL A 138 9.12 8.49 -16.76
CA VAL A 138 8.88 7.26 -15.98
C VAL A 138 7.40 7.17 -15.60
N LEU A 139 6.83 8.29 -15.13
CA LEU A 139 5.42 8.37 -14.75
C LEU A 139 4.48 8.16 -15.93
N GLN A 140 4.80 8.70 -17.12
CA GLN A 140 4.03 8.47 -18.34
C GLN A 140 4.05 7.00 -18.74
N SER A 141 5.20 6.33 -18.63
CA SER A 141 5.31 4.89 -18.89
C SER A 141 4.48 4.10 -17.87
N PHE A 142 4.64 4.39 -16.58
CA PHE A 142 3.93 3.70 -15.51
C PHE A 142 2.41 3.89 -15.56
N SER A 143 1.93 5.14 -15.70
CA SER A 143 0.50 5.47 -15.68
C SER A 143 -0.18 5.34 -17.03
N GLY A 144 0.56 5.41 -18.13
CA GLY A 144 0.05 5.27 -19.50
C GLY A 144 -0.17 3.82 -19.92
N ASP A 145 0.57 2.87 -19.33
CA ASP A 145 0.44 1.45 -19.62
C ASP A 145 -0.93 0.89 -19.23
N GLU A 146 -1.36 -0.17 -19.93
CA GLU A 146 -2.69 -0.79 -19.75
C GLU A 146 -2.95 -1.17 -18.28
N ARG A 147 -1.93 -1.69 -17.60
CA ARG A 147 -1.99 -2.04 -16.18
C ARG A 147 -2.08 -0.80 -15.30
N GLY A 148 -1.22 0.20 -15.51
CA GLY A 148 -1.18 1.42 -14.69
C GLY A 148 -2.49 2.20 -14.68
N ARG A 149 -3.21 2.18 -15.81
CA ARG A 149 -4.55 2.78 -15.96
C ARG A 149 -5.68 2.09 -15.18
N GLN A 150 -5.38 0.99 -14.49
CA GLN A 150 -6.34 0.19 -13.75
C GLN A 150 -5.99 0.04 -12.28
N VAL A 151 -4.80 0.50 -11.89
CA VAL A 151 -4.32 0.41 -10.51
C VAL A 151 -5.08 1.42 -9.64
N ARG A 152 -5.41 1.04 -8.42
CA ARG A 152 -5.78 1.96 -7.33
C ARG A 152 -5.05 1.54 -6.08
N ALA A 153 -4.74 2.48 -5.20
CA ALA A 153 -4.10 2.20 -3.92
C ALA A 153 -5.00 2.52 -2.72
N ARG A 154 -4.86 1.74 -1.65
CA ARG A 154 -5.42 2.04 -0.34
C ARG A 154 -4.32 1.94 0.70
N VAL A 155 -4.03 3.04 1.39
CA VAL A 155 -3.05 3.06 2.47
C VAL A 155 -3.63 2.37 3.70
N ALA A 156 -2.92 1.37 4.20
CA ALA A 156 -3.24 0.69 5.46
C ALA A 156 -2.56 1.39 6.64
N LYS A 157 -1.28 1.73 6.50
CA LYS A 157 -0.46 2.29 7.58
C LYS A 157 0.50 3.35 7.03
N VAL A 158 0.73 4.39 7.83
CA VAL A 158 1.79 5.38 7.65
C VAL A 158 2.60 5.37 8.94
N GLU A 159 3.92 5.28 8.82
CA GLU A 159 4.85 5.35 9.95
C GLU A 159 5.91 6.39 9.62
N PHE A 160 5.96 7.49 10.37
CA PHE A 160 7.00 8.49 10.21
C PHE A 160 8.33 7.95 10.73
N THR A 161 9.36 8.06 9.91
CA THR A 161 10.73 7.65 10.23
C THR A 161 11.66 8.86 10.43
N SER A 162 11.24 10.03 9.95
CA SER A 162 11.84 11.33 10.21
C SER A 162 10.79 12.43 10.08
N ALA A 163 11.15 13.68 10.40
CA ALA A 163 10.28 14.83 10.19
C ALA A 163 9.86 15.02 8.71
N LYS A 164 10.56 14.35 7.78
CA LYS A 164 10.35 14.44 6.33
C LYS A 164 10.25 13.10 5.61
N ASP A 165 10.30 11.98 6.32
CA ASP A 165 10.24 10.65 5.73
C ASP A 165 9.17 9.79 6.42
N ALA A 166 8.48 8.96 5.63
CA ALA A 166 7.53 7.99 6.14
C ALA A 166 7.57 6.68 5.37
N ASP A 167 7.44 5.57 6.09
CA ASP A 167 7.13 4.27 5.53
C ASP A 167 5.61 4.13 5.36
N VAL A 168 5.18 3.62 4.21
CA VAL A 168 3.77 3.47 3.84
C VAL A 168 3.50 2.02 3.49
N THR A 169 2.57 1.40 4.23
CA THR A 169 2.01 0.09 3.89
C THR A 169 0.68 0.29 3.16
N TYR A 170 0.53 -0.30 1.98
CA TYR A 170 -0.63 -0.09 1.12
C TYR A 170 -1.04 -1.35 0.36
N ALA A 171 -2.31 -1.41 -0.01
CA ALA A 171 -2.83 -2.40 -0.93
C ALA A 171 -2.97 -1.78 -2.34
N LEU A 172 -2.60 -2.53 -3.38
CA LEU A 172 -2.91 -2.22 -4.78
C LEU A 172 -4.02 -3.13 -5.30
N THR A 173 -5.00 -2.52 -5.95
CA THR A 173 -6.07 -3.21 -6.67
C THR A 173 -5.94 -2.96 -8.16
N LEU A 174 -6.29 -3.95 -8.97
CA LEU A 174 -6.35 -3.90 -10.43
C LEU A 174 -7.77 -4.27 -10.85
N LYS A 175 -8.48 -3.36 -11.52
CA LYS A 175 -9.90 -3.54 -11.88
C LYS A 175 -10.78 -3.95 -10.68
N GLY A 176 -10.47 -3.44 -9.49
CA GLY A 176 -11.19 -3.73 -8.24
C GLY A 176 -10.77 -5.02 -7.52
N ALA A 177 -9.94 -5.88 -8.11
CA ALA A 177 -9.37 -7.05 -7.44
C ALA A 177 -8.04 -6.70 -6.76
N THR A 178 -7.83 -7.12 -5.52
CA THR A 178 -6.55 -6.91 -4.82
C THR A 178 -5.44 -7.73 -5.48
N ALA A 179 -4.41 -7.04 -5.97
CA ALA A 179 -3.25 -7.64 -6.61
C ALA A 179 -2.05 -7.72 -5.66
N LEU A 180 -1.84 -6.67 -4.85
CA LEU A 180 -0.82 -6.64 -3.81
C LEU A 180 -1.51 -6.20 -2.51
N PRO A 181 -1.76 -7.10 -1.54
CA PRO A 181 -2.54 -6.75 -0.35
C PRO A 181 -1.74 -5.94 0.69
N SER A 182 -0.41 -6.00 0.65
CA SER A 182 0.48 -5.44 1.67
C SER A 182 1.83 -5.05 1.06
N ALA A 183 1.80 -4.15 0.08
CA ALA A 183 3.00 -3.55 -0.49
C ALA A 183 3.59 -2.51 0.47
N SER A 184 4.91 -2.34 0.38
CA SER A 184 5.65 -1.31 1.12
C SER A 184 6.17 -0.26 0.14
N GLY A 185 6.21 0.98 0.61
CA GLY A 185 6.73 2.13 -0.11
C GLY A 185 7.08 3.23 0.88
N THR A 186 7.56 4.36 0.38
CA THR A 186 7.91 5.52 1.19
C THR A 186 7.26 6.79 0.66
N ALA A 187 6.99 7.72 1.57
CA ALA A 187 6.61 9.09 1.27
C ALA A 187 7.68 10.04 1.81
N VAL A 188 7.83 11.19 1.14
CA VAL A 188 8.77 12.25 1.56
C VAL A 188 8.05 13.59 1.60
N ASP A 189 8.35 14.42 2.60
CA ASP A 189 7.97 15.84 2.58
C ASP A 189 8.94 16.60 1.68
N GLN A 190 8.42 17.07 0.55
CA GLN A 190 9.19 17.89 -0.38
C GLN A 190 8.49 19.24 -0.53
N ASP A 191 9.15 20.28 -0.02
CA ASP A 191 8.67 21.66 -0.04
C ASP A 191 7.36 21.86 0.75
N GLY A 192 7.18 21.13 1.86
CA GLY A 192 5.97 21.21 2.70
C GLY A 192 4.76 20.49 2.12
N THR A 193 5.00 19.48 1.27
CA THR A 193 3.96 18.60 0.73
C THR A 193 4.46 17.17 0.80
N TRP A 194 3.67 16.30 1.43
CA TRP A 194 3.95 14.86 1.44
C TRP A 194 3.67 14.20 0.09
N LYS A 195 4.71 13.65 -0.53
CA LYS A 195 4.67 13.06 -1.87
C LYS A 195 5.04 11.58 -1.83
N VAL A 196 4.56 10.82 -2.81
CA VAL A 196 5.07 9.47 -3.07
C VAL A 196 6.53 9.58 -3.50
N SER A 197 7.41 8.76 -2.94
CA SER A 197 8.84 8.83 -3.28
C SER A 197 9.15 8.29 -4.68
N VAL A 198 10.23 8.81 -5.28
CA VAL A 198 10.82 8.26 -6.52
C VAL A 198 11.17 6.79 -6.31
N LYS A 199 11.73 6.44 -5.15
CA LYS A 199 12.05 5.06 -4.78
C LYS A 199 10.85 4.11 -4.92
N THR A 200 9.68 4.55 -4.47
CA THR A 200 8.44 3.77 -4.58
C THR A 200 8.03 3.58 -6.03
N LEU A 201 8.03 4.66 -6.83
CA LEU A 201 7.72 4.58 -8.26
C LEU A 201 8.67 3.62 -8.98
N CYS A 202 9.99 3.77 -8.79
CA CYS A 202 10.99 2.94 -9.45
C CYS A 202 10.83 1.45 -9.09
N ALA A 203 10.57 1.13 -7.82
CA ALA A 203 10.33 -0.25 -7.39
C ALA A 203 9.10 -0.86 -8.08
N LEU A 204 8.01 -0.08 -8.24
CA LEU A 204 6.80 -0.54 -8.94
C LEU A 204 7.01 -0.71 -10.44
N VAL A 205 7.79 0.19 -11.07
CA VAL A 205 8.16 0.05 -12.49
C VAL A 205 9.00 -1.21 -12.71
N GLN A 206 9.95 -1.51 -11.81
CA GLN A 206 10.73 -2.74 -11.88
C GLN A 206 9.84 -3.99 -11.71
N LEU A 207 8.91 -3.97 -10.75
CA LEU A 207 7.94 -5.04 -10.56
C LEU A 207 7.06 -5.27 -11.81
N SER A 208 6.78 -4.22 -12.58
CA SER A 208 6.01 -4.33 -13.82
C SER A 208 6.73 -5.10 -14.93
N GLY A 209 8.03 -5.41 -14.77
CA GLY A 209 8.85 -6.14 -15.74
C GLY A 209 9.69 -5.24 -16.65
N ASN A 210 9.69 -3.92 -16.44
CA ASN A 210 10.53 -3.00 -17.19
C ASN A 210 11.96 -3.02 -16.63
N LYS A 211 12.91 -3.58 -17.41
CA LYS A 211 14.33 -3.71 -17.01
C LYS A 211 15.11 -2.40 -17.08
N SER A 212 14.58 -1.37 -17.74
CA SER A 212 15.18 -0.03 -17.79
C SER A 212 14.07 1.00 -17.57
N PRO A 213 13.81 1.37 -16.30
CA PRO A 213 12.69 2.24 -15.92
C PRO A 213 12.78 3.67 -16.49
N GLY A 214 13.93 4.08 -17.02
CA GLY A 214 14.21 5.42 -17.54
C GLY A 214 14.98 6.27 -16.52
N PRO A 215 15.52 7.44 -16.92
CA PRO A 215 16.30 8.31 -16.04
C PRO A 215 15.55 8.69 -14.75
N GLY A 216 16.26 8.75 -13.62
CA GLY A 216 15.69 8.97 -12.29
C GLY A 216 15.29 7.67 -11.56
N CYS A 217 15.31 6.57 -12.31
CA CYS A 217 15.40 5.19 -11.84
C CYS A 217 16.61 4.52 -12.53
#